data_AF-A0A7X1NYN8-F1
#
_entry.id   AF-A0A7X1NYN8-F1
#
_cell.length_a   1.000
_cell.length_b   1.000
_cell.length_c   1.000
_cell.angle_alpha   90.00
_cell.angle_beta   90.00
_cell.angle_gamma   90.00
#
_symmetry.space_group_name_H-M   'P 1'
#
loop_
_entity.id
_entity.type
_entity.pdbx_description
1 polymer ?
#
loop_
_entity_poly.entity_id
_entity_poly.type
_entity_poly.pdbx_seq_one_letter_code
_entity_poly.pdbx_strand_id
1 'polypeptide(L)'
;MPYPYPQTREEYRAAILANICRLVAQVEADQNEYGSAESLARSLHHDVREFFDETRWKPNPVYDGITARVPLGQPLTLLIVHHDGPNGRCFVQGRVQAIHHPGRPSDGAVFEVVPKGCRNVRRHRYAVMVGAALTIYPGWVEETRLEHTRPLPLYDHAAVPPVRYDQ
;
A
#
# COMPACT_ATOMS: atom_id res chain seq x y z
N MET A 1 5.52 24.94 6.76
CA MET A 1 5.04 24.02 5.70
C MET A 1 5.40 22.60 6.12
N PRO A 2 4.51 21.59 6.01
CA PRO A 2 4.89 20.22 6.30
C PRO A 2 5.97 19.79 5.29
N TYR A 3 7.11 19.31 5.77
CA TYR A 3 8.14 18.74 4.90
C TYR A 3 7.55 17.52 4.18
N PRO A 4 7.79 17.36 2.86
CA PRO A 4 7.35 16.18 2.15
C PRO A 4 7.97 14.93 2.80
N TYR A 5 7.15 13.89 2.97
CA TYR A 5 7.60 12.64 3.56
C TYR A 5 8.76 12.05 2.72
N PRO A 6 9.92 11.71 3.31
CA PRO A 6 11.12 11.32 2.57
C PRO A 6 10.86 10.06 1.77
N GLN A 7 11.19 10.02 0.49
CA GLN A 7 10.87 8.93 -0.44
C GLN A 7 12.07 8.03 -0.73
N THR A 8 13.27 8.60 -0.82
CA THR A 8 14.51 7.86 -1.14
C THR A 8 15.32 7.51 0.11
N ARG A 9 16.29 6.59 -0.03
CA ARG A 9 17.22 6.24 1.06
C ARG A 9 18.06 7.44 1.49
N GLU A 10 18.46 8.28 0.53
CA GLU A 10 19.21 9.51 0.80
C GLU A 10 18.35 10.56 1.51
N GLU A 11 17.09 10.72 1.11
CA GLU A 11 16.14 11.61 1.79
C GLU A 11 15.84 11.14 3.21
N TYR A 12 15.69 9.83 3.45
CA TYR A 12 15.56 9.28 4.80
C TYR A 12 16.80 9.54 5.63
N ARG A 13 17.99 9.31 5.08
CA ARG A 13 19.25 9.58 5.78
C ARG A 13 19.35 11.05 6.16
N ALA A 14 19.02 11.97 5.25
CA ALA A 14 19.03 13.40 5.51
C ALA A 14 17.99 13.80 6.57
N ALA A 15 16.77 13.26 6.49
CA ALA A 15 15.70 13.51 7.44
C ALA A 15 16.03 12.99 8.85
N ILE A 16 16.59 11.78 8.96
CA ILE A 16 17.04 11.20 10.23
C ILE A 16 18.14 12.09 10.84
N LEU A 17 19.15 12.47 10.06
CA LEU A 17 20.23 13.35 10.56
C LEU A 17 19.67 14.70 11.03
N ALA A 18 18.77 15.32 10.26
CA ALA A 18 18.14 16.58 10.64
C ALA A 18 17.31 16.45 11.93
N ASN A 19 16.56 15.35 12.09
CA ASN A 19 15.77 15.08 13.29
C ASN A 19 16.65 14.78 14.51
N ILE A 20 17.81 14.12 14.34
CA ILE A 20 18.80 13.93 15.41
C ILE A 20 19.30 15.31 15.88
N CYS A 21 19.73 16.17 14.97
CA CYS A 21 20.21 17.52 15.31
C CYS A 21 19.14 18.34 16.04
N ARG A 22 17.87 18.26 15.60
CA ARG A 22 16.74 18.93 16.27
C ARG A 22 16.49 18.38 17.67
N LEU A 23 16.59 17.06 17.86
CA LEU A 23 16.41 16.44 19.17
C LEU A 23 17.52 16.87 20.13
N VAL A 24 18.78 16.88 19.69
CA VAL A 24 19.91 17.37 20.50
C VAL A 24 19.69 18.83 20.90
N ALA A 25 19.34 19.70 19.95
CA ALA A 25 19.07 21.10 20.26
C ALA A 25 17.91 21.29 21.25
N GLN A 26 16.86 20.46 21.20
CA GLN A 26 15.75 20.50 22.15
C GLN A 26 16.16 20.04 23.56
N VAL A 27 17.00 19.00 23.65
CA VAL A 27 17.53 18.52 24.93
C VAL A 27 18.49 19.54 25.54
N GLU A 28 19.38 20.14 24.73
CA GLU A 28 20.35 21.14 25.19
C GLU A 28 19.68 22.47 25.61
N ALA A 29 18.57 22.83 24.97
CA ALA A 29 17.85 24.06 25.29
C ALA A 29 17.06 23.96 26.61
N ASP A 30 17.01 22.79 27.25
CA ASP A 30 16.25 22.48 28.48
C ASP A 30 14.81 23.04 28.44
N GLN A 31 14.25 23.08 27.23
CA GLN A 31 12.88 23.51 27.03
C GLN A 31 12.01 22.37 27.56
N ASN A 32 11.40 22.59 28.73
CA ASN A 32 10.56 21.68 29.51
C ASN A 32 9.31 21.12 28.76
N GLU A 33 9.30 21.15 27.43
CA GLU A 33 8.31 20.57 26.55
C GLU A 33 8.64 19.09 26.28
N TYR A 34 8.60 18.26 27.34
CA TYR A 34 8.79 16.81 27.27
C TYR A 34 8.03 16.15 26.10
N GLY A 35 6.84 16.64 25.76
CA GLY A 35 6.02 16.10 24.68
C GLY A 35 6.58 16.31 23.26
N SER A 36 7.30 17.42 23.00
CA SER A 36 7.90 17.67 21.68
C SER A 36 9.09 16.75 21.44
N ALA A 37 10.01 16.68 22.41
CA ALA A 37 11.19 15.84 22.31
C ALA A 37 10.82 14.35 22.23
N GLU A 38 9.82 13.92 23.00
CA GLU A 38 9.31 12.54 22.94
C GLU A 38 8.65 12.22 21.60
N SER A 39 7.82 13.12 21.07
CA SER A 39 7.20 12.94 19.74
C SER A 39 8.26 12.85 18.64
N LEU A 40 9.29 13.69 18.70
CA LEU A 40 10.40 13.68 17.76
C LEU A 40 11.22 12.39 17.86
N ALA A 41 11.52 11.92 19.08
CA ALA A 41 12.23 10.67 19.32
C ALA A 41 11.44 9.45 18.77
N ARG A 42 10.12 9.42 18.96
CA ARG A 42 9.26 8.37 18.38
C ARG A 42 9.27 8.40 16.85
N SER A 43 9.19 9.58 16.24
CA SER A 43 9.30 9.73 14.79
C SER A 43 10.65 9.23 14.27
N LEU A 44 11.74 9.56 14.98
CA LEU A 44 13.10 9.15 14.62
C LEU A 44 13.29 7.63 14.72
N HIS A 45 12.73 7.01 15.76
CA HIS A 45 12.74 5.57 15.92
C HIS A 45 12.01 4.88 14.76
N HIS A 46 10.83 5.39 14.37
CA HIS A 46 10.10 4.90 13.22
C HIS A 46 10.90 5.05 11.92
N ASP A 47 11.46 6.23 11.65
CA ASP A 47 12.22 6.48 10.42
C ASP A 47 13.48 5.62 10.31
N VAL A 48 14.19 5.37 11.42
CA VAL A 48 15.35 4.47 11.47
C VAL A 48 14.92 3.03 11.20
N ARG A 49 13.84 2.55 11.82
CA ARG A 49 13.32 1.20 11.58
C ARG A 49 12.99 1.00 10.09
N GLU A 50 12.30 1.96 9.49
CA GLU A 50 11.99 1.94 8.07
C GLU A 50 13.24 2.05 7.19
N PHE A 51 14.27 2.79 7.61
CA PHE A 51 15.54 2.89 6.86
C PHE A 51 16.29 1.56 6.76
N PHE A 52 16.19 0.71 7.77
CA PHE A 52 16.84 -0.60 7.79
C PHE A 52 15.97 -1.75 7.28
N ASP A 53 14.71 -1.50 6.93
CA ASP A 53 13.85 -2.51 6.32
C ASP A 53 14.30 -2.82 4.88
N GLU A 54 14.94 -3.97 4.69
CA GLU A 54 15.39 -4.44 3.38
C GLU A 54 14.26 -4.60 2.37
N THR A 55 13.05 -4.93 2.83
CA THR A 55 11.87 -5.13 1.96
C THR A 55 11.33 -3.81 1.44
N ARG A 56 11.48 -2.73 2.22
CA ARG A 56 11.08 -1.37 1.82
C ARG A 56 11.87 -0.84 0.63
N TRP A 57 13.15 -1.20 0.53
CA TRP A 57 14.05 -0.74 -0.54
C TRP A 57 14.06 -1.64 -1.75
N LYS A 58 13.47 -2.83 -1.65
CA LYS A 58 13.31 -3.71 -2.81
C LYS A 58 12.27 -3.06 -3.74
N PRO A 59 12.60 -2.87 -5.03
CA PRO A 59 11.60 -2.43 -6.00
C PRO A 59 10.52 -3.52 -6.09
N ASN A 60 9.37 -3.24 -5.51
CA ASN A 60 8.13 -3.97 -5.76
C ASN A 60 7.30 -3.12 -6.71
N PRO A 61 7.48 -3.25 -8.05
CA PRO A 61 6.77 -2.45 -9.05
C PRO A 61 5.31 -2.95 -9.18
N VAL A 62 4.59 -2.99 -8.07
CA VAL A 62 3.20 -3.46 -8.00
C VAL A 62 2.32 -2.48 -8.74
N TYR A 63 2.41 -1.18 -8.42
CA TYR A 63 1.66 -0.15 -9.13
C TYR A 63 1.99 -0.12 -10.64
N ASP A 64 3.28 -0.14 -11.01
CA ASP A 64 3.69 -0.12 -12.42
C ASP A 64 3.25 -1.40 -13.15
N GLY A 65 3.35 -2.55 -12.49
CA GLY A 65 2.91 -3.83 -13.02
C GLY A 65 1.40 -3.94 -13.19
N ILE A 66 0.61 -3.26 -12.35
CA ILE A 66 -0.85 -3.17 -12.47
C ILE A 66 -1.21 -2.22 -13.61
N THR A 67 -0.65 -1.01 -13.63
CA THR A 67 -0.97 0.02 -14.63
C THR A 67 -0.60 -0.41 -16.05
N ALA A 68 0.46 -1.19 -16.22
CA ALA A 68 0.85 -1.74 -17.53
C ALA A 68 -0.10 -2.83 -18.07
N ARG A 69 -0.85 -3.52 -17.20
CA ARG A 69 -1.67 -4.70 -17.59
C ARG A 69 -3.17 -4.48 -17.52
N VAL A 70 -3.63 -3.54 -16.70
CA VAL A 70 -5.05 -3.31 -16.44
C VAL A 70 -5.56 -2.17 -17.33
N PRO A 71 -6.43 -2.46 -18.32
CA PRO A 71 -6.97 -1.43 -19.19
C PRO A 71 -8.03 -0.58 -18.46
N LEU A 72 -7.93 0.74 -18.61
CA LEU A 72 -8.95 1.67 -18.12
C LEU A 72 -10.21 1.64 -19.00
N GLY A 73 -11.36 1.95 -18.40
CA GLY A 73 -12.66 2.01 -19.06
C GLY A 73 -13.28 0.66 -19.42
N GLN A 74 -12.52 -0.43 -19.33
CA GLN A 74 -13.00 -1.77 -19.66
C GLN A 74 -13.61 -2.47 -18.43
N PRO A 75 -14.62 -3.35 -18.63
CA PRO A 75 -15.11 -4.20 -17.57
C PRO A 75 -14.01 -5.12 -17.02
N LEU A 76 -13.94 -5.23 -15.70
CA LEU A 76 -13.08 -6.18 -15.02
C LEU A 76 -13.69 -6.67 -13.71
N THR A 77 -13.06 -7.71 -13.17
CA THR A 77 -13.36 -8.28 -11.87
C THR A 77 -12.12 -8.17 -10.98
N LEU A 78 -12.26 -7.50 -9.85
CA LEU A 78 -11.24 -7.24 -8.85
C LEU A 78 -11.50 -8.13 -7.62
N LEU A 79 -10.52 -8.92 -7.25
CA LEU A 79 -10.53 -9.71 -6.02
C LEU A 79 -9.38 -9.26 -5.12
N ILE A 80 -9.70 -8.78 -3.93
CA ILE A 80 -8.73 -8.48 -2.88
C ILE A 80 -9.01 -9.41 -1.71
N VAL A 81 -8.00 -10.14 -1.26
CA VAL A 81 -8.10 -11.04 -0.10
C VAL A 81 -7.17 -10.53 0.99
N HIS A 82 -7.70 -10.13 2.15
CA HIS A 82 -6.94 -9.76 3.34
C HIS A 82 -6.85 -10.96 4.28
N HIS A 83 -5.64 -11.39 4.61
CA HIS A 83 -5.44 -12.53 5.51
C HIS A 83 -5.60 -12.19 7.00
N ASP A 84 -5.58 -10.90 7.36
CA ASP A 84 -5.52 -10.42 8.75
C ASP A 84 -6.86 -9.87 9.30
N GLY A 85 -8.01 -10.08 8.62
CA GLY A 85 -9.29 -9.47 9.01
C GLY A 85 -10.53 -10.38 8.92
N PRO A 86 -11.60 -10.08 9.69
CA PRO A 86 -12.82 -10.90 9.76
C PRO A 86 -13.64 -10.92 8.46
N ASN A 87 -13.51 -9.88 7.62
CA ASN A 87 -14.09 -9.80 6.28
C ASN A 87 -12.98 -9.73 5.24
N GLY A 88 -12.16 -10.79 5.21
CA GLY A 88 -10.93 -10.86 4.45
C GLY A 88 -11.10 -10.94 2.93
N ARG A 89 -12.28 -10.68 2.35
CA ARG A 89 -12.49 -10.83 0.91
C ARG A 89 -13.36 -9.71 0.35
N CYS A 90 -12.82 -8.97 -0.60
CA CYS A 90 -13.48 -7.92 -1.34
C CYS A 90 -13.54 -8.33 -2.82
N PHE A 91 -14.75 -8.64 -3.30
CA PHE A 91 -15.02 -8.99 -4.68
C PHE A 91 -15.82 -7.86 -5.35
N VAL A 92 -15.26 -7.29 -6.41
CA VAL A 92 -15.85 -6.13 -7.10
C VAL A 92 -15.83 -6.35 -8.59
N GLN A 93 -16.98 -6.13 -9.21
CA GLN A 93 -17.10 -6.10 -10.65
C GLN A 93 -17.39 -4.67 -11.08
N GLY A 94 -16.58 -4.12 -11.99
CA GLY A 94 -16.88 -2.80 -12.54
C GLY A 94 -15.96 -2.38 -13.68
N ARG A 95 -16.06 -1.10 -14.05
CA ARG A 95 -15.11 -0.46 -14.97
C ARG A 95 -14.13 0.40 -14.18
N VAL A 96 -12.83 0.17 -14.35
CA VAL A 96 -11.79 1.00 -13.72
C VAL A 96 -11.69 2.31 -14.48
N GLN A 97 -11.85 3.42 -13.76
CA GLN A 97 -11.68 4.77 -14.30
C GLN A 97 -10.24 5.26 -14.11
N ALA A 98 -9.67 4.99 -12.94
CA ALA A 98 -8.32 5.39 -12.60
C ALA A 98 -7.66 4.41 -11.62
N ILE A 99 -6.34 4.38 -11.64
CA ILE A 99 -5.50 3.64 -10.70
C ILE A 99 -4.49 4.63 -10.14
N HIS A 100 -4.37 4.69 -8.82
CA HIS A 100 -3.44 5.58 -8.12
C HIS A 100 -2.53 4.80 -7.17
N HIS A 101 -1.37 5.36 -6.84
CA HIS A 101 -0.58 4.84 -5.73
C HIS A 101 -1.19 5.31 -4.38
N PRO A 102 -1.29 4.46 -3.36
CA PRO A 102 -1.89 4.81 -2.05
C PRO A 102 -0.98 5.68 -1.15
N GLY A 103 0.14 6.15 -1.70
CA GLY A 103 1.25 6.76 -0.99
C GLY A 103 2.48 6.66 -1.88
N ARG A 104 3.05 5.44 -1.99
CA ARG A 104 4.15 5.12 -2.91
C ARG A 104 3.76 4.04 -3.92
N PRO A 105 4.43 3.95 -5.08
CA PRO A 105 4.20 2.88 -6.07
C PRO A 105 4.42 1.45 -5.54
N SER A 106 5.28 1.28 -4.54
CA SER A 106 5.56 0.00 -3.87
C SER A 106 4.46 -0.45 -2.91
N ASP A 107 3.64 0.48 -2.43
CA ASP A 107 2.72 0.23 -1.32
C ASP A 107 1.46 -0.51 -1.78
N GLY A 108 1.18 -0.53 -3.09
CA GLY A 108 0.02 -1.17 -3.69
C GLY A 108 -0.68 -0.26 -4.70
N ALA A 109 -2.02 -0.30 -4.72
CA ALA A 109 -2.82 0.45 -5.67
C ALA A 109 -4.18 0.85 -5.09
N VAL A 110 -4.71 2.00 -5.52
CA VAL A 110 -6.08 2.44 -5.28
C VAL A 110 -6.81 2.42 -6.62
N PHE A 111 -7.87 1.65 -6.70
CA PHE A 111 -8.72 1.55 -7.88
C PHE A 111 -9.95 2.43 -7.72
N GLU A 112 -10.19 3.30 -8.68
CA GLU A 112 -11.47 4.00 -8.84
C GLU A 112 -12.34 3.20 -9.81
N VAL A 113 -13.33 2.49 -9.28
CA VAL A 113 -14.17 1.55 -10.03
C VAL A 113 -15.59 2.07 -10.08
N VAL A 114 -16.22 2.10 -11.24
CA VAL A 114 -17.68 2.22 -11.36
C VAL A 114 -18.26 0.80 -11.31
N PRO A 115 -18.92 0.38 -10.21
CA PRO A 115 -19.40 -0.98 -10.10
C PRO A 115 -20.48 -1.31 -11.14
N LYS A 116 -20.62 -2.59 -11.48
CA LYS A 116 -21.67 -3.09 -12.37
C LYS A 116 -23.05 -2.62 -11.87
N GLY A 117 -23.84 -2.02 -12.75
CA GLY A 117 -25.18 -1.50 -12.44
C GLY A 117 -25.20 -0.18 -11.65
N CYS A 118 -24.04 0.37 -11.28
CA CYS A 118 -23.93 1.65 -10.59
C CYS A 118 -23.48 2.76 -11.55
N ARG A 119 -23.74 4.03 -11.16
CA ARG A 119 -23.23 5.22 -11.86
C ARG A 119 -22.07 5.90 -11.13
N ASN A 120 -21.98 5.70 -9.82
CA ASN A 120 -21.01 6.38 -8.98
C ASN A 120 -19.72 5.57 -8.85
N VAL A 121 -18.59 6.27 -8.87
CA VAL A 121 -17.26 5.72 -8.62
C VAL A 121 -17.13 5.29 -7.16
N ARG A 122 -16.48 4.15 -6.91
CA ARG A 122 -16.09 3.66 -5.60
C ARG A 122 -14.59 3.41 -5.57
N ARG A 123 -13.97 3.67 -4.42
CA ARG A 123 -12.54 3.46 -4.20
C ARG A 123 -12.29 2.13 -3.52
N HIS A 124 -11.39 1.34 -4.09
CA HIS A 124 -10.92 0.07 -3.53
C HIS A 124 -9.40 0.12 -3.37
N ARG A 125 -8.92 -0.03 -2.14
CA ARG A 125 -7.50 0.06 -1.81
C ARG A 125 -6.92 -1.33 -1.63
N TYR A 126 -5.84 -1.59 -2.36
CA TYR A 126 -4.95 -2.73 -2.18
C TYR A 126 -3.64 -2.25 -1.58
N ALA A 127 -3.17 -2.91 -0.51
CA ALA A 127 -1.93 -2.59 0.16
C ALA A 127 -1.08 -3.86 0.34
N VAL A 128 0.11 -3.88 -0.26
CA VAL A 128 0.98 -5.06 -0.34
C VAL A 128 1.48 -5.51 1.04
N MET A 129 1.83 -4.55 1.89
CA MET A 129 2.46 -4.79 3.20
C MET A 129 1.50 -5.31 4.29
N VAL A 130 0.20 -5.40 4.01
CA VAL A 130 -0.84 -5.75 5.01
C VAL A 130 -1.41 -7.15 4.79
N GLY A 131 -0.55 -8.09 4.35
CA GLY A 131 -0.95 -9.49 4.15
C GLY A 131 -2.14 -9.63 3.20
N ALA A 132 -2.20 -8.82 2.14
CA ALA A 132 -3.30 -8.82 1.17
C ALA A 132 -2.84 -9.41 -0.16
N ALA A 133 -3.67 -10.27 -0.75
CA ALA A 133 -3.51 -10.77 -2.11
C ALA A 133 -4.43 -10.00 -3.06
N LEU A 134 -3.99 -9.82 -4.31
CA LEU A 134 -4.74 -9.12 -5.35
C LEU A 134 -4.75 -9.95 -6.63
N THR A 135 -5.94 -10.21 -7.14
CA THR A 135 -6.13 -10.84 -8.46
C THR A 135 -7.11 -10.01 -9.29
N ILE A 136 -6.78 -9.75 -10.55
CA ILE A 136 -7.58 -8.94 -11.47
C ILE A 136 -7.88 -9.78 -12.71
N TYR A 137 -9.15 -9.99 -13.01
CA TYR A 137 -9.60 -10.73 -14.18
C TYR A 137 -10.20 -9.79 -15.23
N PRO A 138 -10.02 -10.08 -16.53
CA PRO A 138 -10.69 -9.32 -17.58
C PRO A 138 -12.19 -9.64 -17.61
N GLY A 139 -13.03 -8.63 -17.83
CA GLY A 139 -14.46 -8.81 -17.99
C GLY A 139 -15.23 -9.13 -16.70
N TRP A 140 -16.44 -9.66 -16.88
CA TRP A 140 -17.33 -10.05 -15.78
C TRP A 140 -17.15 -11.53 -15.48
N VAL A 141 -16.39 -11.84 -14.41
CA VAL A 141 -16.13 -13.22 -14.01
C VAL A 141 -16.97 -13.55 -12.79
N GLU A 142 -17.77 -14.61 -12.86
CA GLU A 142 -18.52 -15.10 -11.70
C GLU A 142 -17.58 -15.59 -10.60
N GLU A 143 -17.90 -15.28 -9.35
CA GLU A 143 -17.05 -15.63 -8.21
C GLU A 143 -16.82 -17.15 -8.10
N THR A 144 -17.82 -17.95 -8.44
CA THR A 144 -17.77 -19.43 -8.46
C THR A 144 -16.83 -20.01 -9.51
N ARG A 145 -16.38 -19.21 -10.48
CA ARG A 145 -15.56 -19.67 -11.61
C ARG A 145 -14.11 -19.18 -11.55
N LEU A 146 -13.73 -18.37 -10.56
CA LEU A 146 -12.43 -17.68 -10.52
C LEU A 146 -11.22 -18.63 -10.68
N GLU A 147 -11.27 -19.83 -10.10
CA GLU A 147 -10.20 -20.83 -10.16
C GLU A 147 -10.06 -21.53 -11.52
N HIS A 148 -11.13 -21.51 -12.33
CA HIS A 148 -11.20 -22.20 -13.62
C HIS A 148 -11.40 -21.20 -14.78
N THR A 149 -11.25 -19.90 -14.52
CA THR A 149 -11.58 -18.86 -15.49
C THR A 149 -10.55 -18.82 -16.61
N ARG A 150 -11.04 -18.86 -17.85
CA ARG A 150 -10.36 -18.30 -19.02
C ARG A 150 -11.14 -17.07 -19.49
N PRO A 151 -10.49 -15.93 -19.76
CA PRO A 151 -9.04 -15.72 -19.85
C PRO A 151 -8.31 -15.71 -18.49
N LEU A 152 -6.99 -15.92 -18.52
CA LEU A 152 -6.13 -15.81 -17.33
C LEU A 152 -6.24 -14.41 -16.69
N PRO A 153 -5.94 -14.27 -15.38
CA PRO A 153 -5.87 -12.97 -14.73
C PRO A 153 -4.95 -12.00 -15.49
N LEU A 154 -5.37 -10.73 -15.57
CA LEU A 154 -4.54 -9.63 -16.05
C LEU A 154 -3.38 -9.34 -15.10
N TYR A 155 -3.61 -9.55 -13.81
CA TYR A 155 -2.64 -9.35 -12.75
C TYR A 155 -2.95 -10.30 -11.61
N ASP A 156 -1.91 -10.92 -11.06
CA ASP A 156 -2.01 -11.74 -9.86
C ASP A 156 -0.80 -11.45 -8.97
N HIS A 157 -1.09 -11.16 -7.72
CA HIS A 157 -0.11 -10.92 -6.67
C HIS A 157 -0.54 -11.71 -5.44
N ALA A 158 0.11 -12.84 -5.23
CA ALA A 158 -0.04 -13.64 -4.03
C ALA A 158 0.52 -12.88 -2.81
N ALA A 159 -0.25 -12.84 -1.73
CA ALA A 159 0.33 -12.56 -0.43
C ALA A 159 1.11 -13.78 0.06
N VAL A 160 2.24 -13.56 0.71
CA VAL A 160 2.78 -14.57 1.61
C VAL A 160 1.84 -14.58 2.84
N PRO A 161 1.15 -15.68 3.15
CA PRO A 161 0.31 -15.74 4.34
C PRO A 161 1.19 -15.42 5.56
N PRO A 162 0.68 -14.66 6.56
CA PRO A 162 1.45 -14.37 7.75
C PRO A 162 1.89 -15.69 8.41
N VAL A 163 3.17 -15.77 8.79
CA VAL A 163 3.66 -16.90 9.59
C VAL A 163 2.88 -16.89 10.90
N ARG A 164 1.97 -17.85 11.06
CA ARG A 164 1.29 -18.08 12.34
C ARG A 164 2.30 -18.76 13.26
N TYR A 165 2.68 -18.12 14.36
CA TYR A 165 3.51 -18.70 15.42
C TYR A 165 2.71 -19.60 16.37
N ASP A 166 1.64 -20.22 15.89
CA ASP A 166 0.76 -21.05 16.69
C ASP A 166 0.67 -22.45 16.07
N GLN A 167 1.56 -23.33 16.49
CA GLN A 167 1.27 -24.72 16.88
C GLN A 167 2.23 -25.13 18.00
#